data_AF-A0A522UKN9-F1
#
_entry.id   AF-A0A522UKN9-F1
#
_cell.length_a   1.000
_cell.length_b   1.000
_cell.length_c   1.000
_cell.angle_alpha   90.00
_cell.angle_beta   90.00
_cell.angle_gamma   90.00
#
_symmetry.space_group_name_H-M   'P 1'
#
loop_
_entity.id
_entity.type
_entity.pdbx_description
1 polymer ?
#
loop_
_entity_poly.entity_id
_entity_poly.type
_entity_poly.pdbx_seq_one_letter_code
_entity_poly.pdbx_strand_id
1 'polypeptide(L)'
;MSVSASPSNVTNGVATFVTFTVKSSNNPVSGATVSVYGGGITADGMTNTAGQVTLQLTASGTGTINVVARKEGYTEGSMTLAH
;
A
#
# COMPACT_ATOMS: atom_id res chain seq x y z
N MET A 1 9.44 -0.03 -9.11
CA MET A 1 8.39 1.00 -8.96
C MET A 1 8.59 1.75 -7.64
N SER A 2 8.05 2.96 -7.48
CA SER A 2 8.01 3.67 -6.19
C SER A 2 6.60 3.60 -5.59
N VAL A 3 6.50 3.25 -4.31
CA VAL A 3 5.25 3.20 -3.56
C VAL A 3 5.31 4.24 -2.44
N SER A 4 4.26 5.03 -2.30
CA SER A 4 4.09 5.97 -1.19
C SER A 4 2.69 5.83 -0.59
N ALA A 5 2.55 6.12 0.70
CA ALA A 5 1.27 6.03 1.42
C ALA A 5 0.94 7.33 2.14
N SER A 6 -0.35 7.67 2.21
CA SER A 6 -0.86 8.78 3.01
C SER A 6 -2.18 8.39 3.68
N PRO A 7 -2.26 8.41 5.03
CA PRO A 7 -1.14 8.61 5.97
C PRO A 7 -0.10 7.48 5.91
N SER A 8 1.14 7.76 6.32
CA SER A 8 2.24 6.78 6.36
C SER A 8 2.30 5.98 7.67
N ASN A 9 1.35 6.23 8.57
CA ASN A 9 1.17 5.55 9.84
C ASN A 9 -0.30 5.20 10.05
N VAL A 10 -0.55 4.09 10.73
CA VAL A 10 -1.87 3.68 11.21
C VAL A 10 -1.85 3.57 12.74
N THR A 11 -3.00 3.47 13.38
CA THR A 11 -3.09 3.29 14.84
C THR A 11 -3.69 1.93 15.14
N ASN A 12 -3.05 1.16 16.04
CA ASN A 12 -3.56 -0.15 16.46
C ASN A 12 -4.99 -0.06 17.02
N GLY A 13 -5.86 -0.96 16.55
CA GLY A 13 -7.27 -1.02 16.91
C GLY A 13 -8.16 0.03 16.23
N VAL A 14 -7.60 0.93 15.41
CA VAL A 14 -8.35 1.99 14.73
C VAL A 14 -8.33 1.76 13.22
N ALA A 15 -9.52 1.67 12.62
CA ALA A 15 -9.66 1.62 11.17
C ALA A 15 -9.15 2.93 10.54
N THR A 16 -8.12 2.82 9.70
CA THR A 16 -7.48 3.95 9.03
C THR A 16 -7.54 3.75 7.53
N PHE A 17 -8.04 4.75 6.80
CA PHE A 17 -8.02 4.75 5.34
C PHE A 17 -6.67 5.24 4.85
N VAL A 18 -5.90 4.36 4.21
CA VAL A 18 -4.58 4.67 3.65
C VAL A 18 -4.64 4.67 2.14
N THR A 19 -4.23 5.79 1.54
CA THR A 19 -4.12 5.92 0.09
C THR A 19 -2.69 5.61 -0.34
N PHE A 20 -2.54 4.54 -1.09
CA PHE A 20 -1.28 4.14 -1.73
C PHE A 20 -1.20 4.74 -3.12
N THR A 21 -0.06 5.32 -3.45
CA THR A 21 0.27 5.82 -4.79
C THR A 21 1.44 5.04 -5.34
N VAL A 22 1.27 4.45 -6.52
CA VAL A 22 2.29 3.69 -7.24
C VAL A 22 2.71 4.46 -8.48
N LYS A 23 4.00 4.75 -8.59
CA LYS A 23 4.60 5.43 -9.75
C LYS A 23 5.77 4.64 -10.33
N SER A 24 6.01 4.81 -11.62
CA SER A 24 7.19 4.31 -12.33
C SER A 24 7.78 5.46 -13.12
N SER A 25 9.03 5.84 -12.83
CA SER A 25 9.69 7.00 -13.46
C SER A 25 8.79 8.25 -13.50
N ASN A 26 8.23 8.62 -12.34
CA ASN A 26 7.26 9.72 -12.13
C ASN A 26 5.88 9.59 -12.79
N ASN A 27 5.62 8.54 -13.56
CA ASN A 27 4.31 8.29 -14.17
C ASN A 27 3.44 7.42 -13.27
N PRO A 28 2.15 7.72 -13.09
CA PRO A 28 1.24 6.88 -12.33
C PRO A 28 1.09 5.51 -13.00
N VAL A 29 1.09 4.45 -12.19
CA VAL A 29 0.92 3.09 -12.69
C VAL A 29 -0.50 2.62 -12.38
N SER A 30 -1.36 2.59 -13.39
CA SER A 30 -2.71 2.02 -13.30
C SER A 30 -2.67 0.48 -13.34
N GLY A 31 -3.58 -0.19 -12.65
CA GLY A 31 -3.68 -1.65 -12.65
C GLY A 31 -2.56 -2.38 -11.92
N ALA A 32 -1.81 -1.70 -11.05
CA ALA A 32 -0.85 -2.34 -10.17
C ALA A 32 -1.57 -2.93 -8.95
N THR A 33 -1.28 -4.19 -8.63
CA THR A 33 -1.77 -4.85 -7.43
C THR A 33 -0.95 -4.40 -6.23
N VAL A 34 -1.59 -3.79 -5.25
CA VAL A 34 -0.99 -3.40 -3.97
C VAL A 34 -1.45 -4.39 -2.91
N SER A 35 -0.51 -5.11 -2.32
CA SER A 35 -0.75 -6.06 -1.23
C SER A 35 -0.14 -5.52 0.06
N VAL A 36 -0.95 -5.43 1.10
CA VAL A 36 -0.58 -4.98 2.44
C VAL A 36 -0.70 -6.15 3.41
N TYR A 37 0.35 -6.43 4.15
CA TYR A 37 0.38 -7.54 5.11
C TYR A 37 1.30 -7.24 6.29
N GLY A 38 1.07 -7.91 7.42
CA GLY A 38 1.82 -7.70 8.66
C GLY A 38 1.04 -6.86 9.67
N GLY A 39 1.48 -6.84 10.93
CA GLY A 39 0.77 -6.11 12.00
C GLY A 39 -0.68 -6.57 12.25
N GLY A 40 -1.03 -7.79 11.83
CA GLY A 40 -2.41 -8.29 11.87
C GLY A 40 -3.33 -7.73 10.77
N ILE A 41 -2.75 -7.07 9.75
CA ILE A 41 -3.44 -6.63 8.54
C ILE A 41 -3.19 -7.62 7.41
N THR A 42 -4.22 -7.85 6.60
CA THR A 42 -4.10 -8.44 5.27
C THR A 42 -5.13 -7.76 4.38
N ALA A 43 -4.67 -7.03 3.37
CA ALA A 43 -5.52 -6.32 2.43
C ALA A 43 -4.85 -6.27 1.05
N ASP A 44 -5.65 -6.30 0.01
CA ASP A 44 -5.21 -6.12 -1.36
C ASP A 44 -6.11 -5.15 -2.11
N GLY A 45 -5.56 -4.53 -3.14
CA GLY A 45 -6.31 -3.67 -4.03
C GLY A 45 -5.55 -3.37 -5.30
N MET A 46 -6.22 -2.73 -6.25
CA MET A 46 -5.65 -2.38 -7.54
C MET A 46 -5.66 -0.87 -7.74
N THR A 47 -4.56 -0.32 -8.25
CA THR A 47 -4.48 1.12 -8.54
C THR A 47 -5.37 1.52 -9.71
N ASN A 48 -5.99 2.70 -9.59
CA ASN A 48 -6.78 3.33 -10.64
C ASN A 48 -5.89 4.04 -11.69
N THR A 49 -6.50 4.75 -12.64
CA THR A 49 -5.81 5.51 -13.70
C THR A 49 -4.85 6.58 -13.17
N ALA A 50 -5.06 7.08 -11.96
CA ALA A 50 -4.17 8.01 -11.27
C ALA A 50 -3.04 7.32 -10.49
N GLY A 51 -2.90 5.99 -10.59
CA GLY A 51 -1.92 5.19 -9.87
C GLY A 51 -2.21 5.07 -8.38
N GLN A 52 -3.47 5.24 -7.97
CA GLN A 52 -3.87 5.31 -6.56
C GLN A 52 -4.84 4.19 -6.19
N VAL A 53 -4.72 3.71 -4.95
CA VAL A 53 -5.69 2.81 -4.32
C VAL A 53 -5.84 3.18 -2.85
N THR A 54 -7.07 3.27 -2.36
CA THR A 54 -7.35 3.54 -0.95
C THR A 54 -7.85 2.26 -0.29
N LEU A 55 -7.17 1.83 0.77
CA LEU A 55 -7.50 0.63 1.53
C LEU A 55 -7.78 1.00 2.98
N GLN A 56 -8.80 0.37 3.56
CA GLN A 56 -9.06 0.46 4.99
C GLN A 56 -8.18 -0.56 5.71
N LEU A 57 -7.27 -0.08 6.56
CA LEU A 57 -6.36 -0.90 7.34
C LEU A 57 -6.71 -0.80 8.82
N THR A 58 -6.80 -1.94 9.49
CA THR A 58 -6.97 -2.00 10.94
C THR A 58 -5.87 -2.87 11.51
N ALA A 59 -4.82 -2.24 12.04
CA ALA A 59 -3.75 -2.97 12.71
C ALA A 59 -4.26 -3.59 14.01
N SER A 60 -3.97 -4.88 14.21
CA SER A 60 -4.47 -5.65 15.36
C SER A 60 -3.37 -6.36 16.15
N GLY A 61 -2.13 -6.35 15.64
CA GLY A 61 -0.99 -6.99 16.26
C GLY A 61 0.25 -6.10 16.30
N THR A 62 1.33 -6.62 16.87
CA THR A 62 2.65 -5.99 16.84
C THR A 62 3.44 -6.45 15.62
N GLY A 63 4.28 -5.59 15.03
CA GLY A 63 5.13 -5.95 13.90
C GLY A 63 5.17 -4.87 12.82
N THR A 64 5.95 -5.10 11.77
CA THR A 64 6.03 -4.20 10.62
C THR A 64 4.88 -4.48 9.66
N ILE A 65 4.24 -3.42 9.15
CA ILE A 65 3.30 -3.52 8.04
C ILE A 65 4.08 -3.36 6.75
N ASN A 66 4.07 -4.38 5.92
CA ASN A 66 4.71 -4.43 4.62
C ASN A 66 3.69 -4.15 3.51
N VAL A 67 4.10 -3.38 2.52
CA VAL A 67 3.30 -3.05 1.35
C VAL A 67 4.12 -3.39 0.12
N VAL A 68 3.54 -4.16 -0.79
CA VAL A 68 4.18 -4.57 -2.04
C VAL A 68 3.26 -4.23 -3.20
N ALA A 69 3.79 -3.52 -4.19
CA ALA A 69 3.12 -3.19 -5.44
C ALA A 69 3.71 -4.02 -6.59
N ARG A 70 2.86 -4.76 -7.29
CA ARG A 70 3.21 -5.66 -8.40
C ARG A 70 2.44 -5.29 -9.66
N LYS A 71 3.12 -5.36 -10.80
CA LYS A 71 2.50 -5.24 -12.12
C LYS A 71 3.37 -5.95 -13.15
N GLU A 72 2.76 -6.77 -14.01
CA GLU A 72 3.48 -7.43 -15.10
C GLU A 72 4.18 -6.41 -16.01
N GLY A 73 5.43 -6.70 -16.36
CA GLY A 73 6.27 -5.79 -17.16
C GLY A 73 6.88 -4.63 -16.37
N TYR A 74 6.67 -4.53 -15.05
CA TYR A 74 7.29 -3.53 -14.18
C TYR A 74 8.10 -4.18 -13.06
N THR A 75 9.19 -3.55 -12.65
CA THR A 75 9.92 -3.93 -11.43
C THR A 75 9.05 -3.66 -10.20
N GLU A 76 8.90 -4.65 -9.32
CA GLU A 76 8.16 -4.54 -8.06
C GLU A 76 8.56 -3.29 -7.25
N GLY A 77 7.61 -2.76 -6.48
CA GLY A 77 7.85 -1.69 -5.51
C GLY A 77 7.44 -2.17 -4.13
N SER A 78 8.16 -1.74 -3.09
CA SER A 78 7.83 -2.10 -1.72
C SER A 78 8.05 -0.93 -0.77
N MET A 79 7.25 -0.86 0.30
CA MET A 79 7.45 0.06 1.41
C MET A 79 6.96 -0.55 2.72
N THR A 80 7.26 0.12 3.83
CA THR A 80 6.76 -0.24 5.16
C THR A 80 5.93 0.90 5.75
N LEU A 81 4.86 0.56 6.45
CA LEU A 81 4.06 1.50 7.25
C LEU A 81 4.41 1.35 8.72
N ALA A 82 4.29 2.44 9.48
CA ALA A 82 4.37 2.44 10.93
C ALA A 82 2.98 2.22 11.56
N HIS A 83 2.93 1.61 12.76
CA HIS A 83 1.72 1.47 13.56
C HIS A 83 1.94 1.56 15.06
#